data_AF-A0A7W2VC93-F1
#
_entry.id   AF-A0A7W2VC93-F1
#
_cell.length_a   1.000
_cell.length_b   1.000
_cell.length_c   1.000
_cell.angle_alpha   90.00
_cell.angle_beta   90.00
_cell.angle_gamma   90.00
#
_symmetry.space_group_name_H-M   'P 1'
#
loop_
_entity.id
_entity.type
_entity.pdbx_description
1 polymer ?
#
loop_
_entity_poly.entity_id
_entity_poly.type
_entity_poly.pdbx_seq_one_letter_code
_entity_poly.pdbx_strand_id
1 'polypeptide(L)'
;MEAVTAQLAVNGWLKIPFPGDQNIYLQWTVLTSSKIDISGGEIDVMSFTWPIAFPHGVLAISNSANTYVQAVRSIEGANRLGGKLLVMAHSGNIAHTPVTSIMAIGY
;
A
#
# COMPACT_ATOMS: atom_id res chain seq x y z
N MET A 1 -18.81 -21.07 -10.02
CA MET A 1 -17.87 -19.96 -9.75
C MET A 1 -17.66 -19.93 -8.25
N GLU A 2 -16.43 -20.03 -7.77
CA GLU A 2 -16.16 -19.88 -6.34
C GLU A 2 -16.63 -18.50 -5.86
N ALA A 3 -16.98 -18.39 -4.59
CA ALA A 3 -17.41 -17.12 -4.02
C ALA A 3 -16.21 -16.18 -3.86
N VAL A 4 -16.44 -14.89 -4.12
CA VAL A 4 -15.54 -13.83 -3.69
C VAL A 4 -15.43 -13.87 -2.16
N THR A 5 -14.21 -13.90 -1.62
CA THR A 5 -13.97 -13.84 -0.17
C THR A 5 -13.23 -12.56 0.17
N ALA A 6 -13.47 -12.02 1.37
CA ALA A 6 -12.90 -10.74 1.78
C ALA A 6 -12.72 -10.66 3.29
N GLN A 7 -11.78 -9.82 3.71
CA GLN A 7 -11.67 -9.33 5.08
C GLN A 7 -11.74 -7.80 5.05
N LEU A 8 -12.90 -7.25 5.41
CA LEU A 8 -13.16 -5.82 5.42
C LEU A 8 -12.68 -5.20 6.74
N ALA A 9 -11.43 -4.75 6.76
CA ALA A 9 -10.81 -4.05 7.88
C ALA A 9 -9.99 -2.85 7.37
N VAL A 10 -9.42 -2.04 8.29
CA VAL A 10 -8.52 -0.92 7.93
C VAL A 10 -7.34 -1.39 7.06
N ASN A 11 -6.79 -2.56 7.41
CA ASN A 11 -5.89 -3.33 6.57
C ASN A 11 -6.64 -4.57 6.11
N GLY A 12 -7.01 -4.65 4.83
CA GLY A 12 -7.96 -5.63 4.34
C GLY A 12 -7.64 -6.16 2.97
N TRP A 13 -8.40 -7.16 2.56
CA TRP A 13 -8.18 -7.85 1.29
C TRP A 13 -9.50 -8.38 0.71
N LEU A 14 -9.46 -8.61 -0.60
CA LEU A 14 -10.52 -9.19 -1.41
C LEU A 14 -9.86 -10.21 -2.35
N LYS A 15 -10.35 -11.46 -2.32
CA LYS A 15 -9.95 -12.55 -3.20
C LYS A 15 -11.06 -12.79 -4.22
N ILE A 16 -10.72 -12.58 -5.49
CA ILE A 16 -11.61 -12.73 -6.64
C ILE A 16 -11.19 -13.99 -7.40
N PRO A 17 -11.98 -15.06 -7.36
CA PRO A 17 -11.66 -16.27 -8.10
C PRO A 17 -11.79 -16.07 -9.61
N PHE A 18 -10.86 -16.64 -10.35
CA PHE A 18 -10.79 -16.66 -11.81
C PHE A 18 -10.82 -18.13 -12.31
N PRO A 19 -11.20 -18.39 -13.58
CA PRO A 19 -11.17 -19.75 -14.12
C PRO A 19 -9.80 -20.42 -13.99
N GLY A 20 -9.78 -21.74 -13.73
CA GLY A 20 -8.55 -22.52 -13.61
C GLY A 20 -7.83 -22.39 -12.28
N ASP A 21 -8.59 -22.31 -11.17
CA ASP A 21 -8.10 -22.19 -9.78
C ASP A 21 -7.18 -20.98 -9.52
N GLN A 22 -7.23 -19.99 -10.41
CA GLN A 22 -6.50 -18.74 -10.26
C GLN A 22 -7.29 -17.77 -9.38
N ASN A 23 -6.58 -16.89 -8.67
CA ASN A 23 -7.19 -15.89 -7.82
C ASN A 23 -6.51 -14.55 -8.02
N ILE A 24 -7.30 -13.51 -8.22
CA ILE A 24 -6.84 -12.14 -8.15
C ILE A 24 -7.06 -11.64 -6.73
N TYR A 25 -6.06 -11.01 -6.17
CA TYR A 25 -6.11 -10.40 -4.85
C TYR A 25 -6.08 -8.89 -5.02
N LEU A 26 -7.04 -8.20 -4.40
CA LEU A 26 -6.97 -6.78 -4.12
C LEU A 26 -6.70 -6.63 -2.63
N GLN A 27 -5.67 -5.87 -2.24
CA GLN A 27 -5.32 -5.66 -0.84
C GLN A 27 -5.11 -4.18 -0.58
N TRP A 28 -5.41 -3.72 0.64
CA TRP A 28 -5.17 -2.36 1.08
C TRP A 28 -4.60 -2.31 2.49
N THR A 29 -3.82 -1.27 2.77
CA THR A 29 -3.29 -0.98 4.09
C THR A 29 -3.21 0.52 4.33
N VAL A 30 -3.39 0.93 5.58
CA VAL A 30 -3.13 2.30 6.04
C VAL A 30 -1.86 2.29 6.87
N LEU A 31 -0.92 3.15 6.49
CA LEU A 31 0.31 3.34 7.25
C LEU A 31 0.35 4.73 7.86
N THR A 32 0.70 4.78 9.13
CA THR A 32 0.95 6.02 9.88
C THR A 32 2.45 6.15 10.07
N SER A 33 2.99 7.31 9.67
CA SER A 33 4.38 7.68 9.94
C SER A 33 4.70 7.57 11.42
N SER A 34 5.87 6.99 11.73
CA SER A 34 6.43 7.03 13.09
C SER A 34 6.95 8.43 13.46
N LYS A 35 7.23 9.27 12.46
CA LYS A 35 7.55 10.68 12.65
C LYS A 35 6.25 11.48 12.81
N ILE A 36 6.16 12.22 13.90
CA ILE A 36 5.02 13.08 14.20
C ILE A 36 4.98 14.26 13.23
N ASP A 37 6.12 14.83 12.87
CA ASP A 37 6.21 15.95 11.94
C ASP A 37 7.22 15.64 10.84
N ILE A 38 6.85 15.92 9.58
CA ILE A 38 7.75 15.77 8.42
C ILE A 38 7.75 17.03 7.58
N SER A 39 8.92 17.61 7.35
CA SER A 39 9.10 18.83 6.58
C SER A 39 9.37 18.59 5.09
N GLY A 40 9.14 19.61 4.25
CA GLY A 40 9.41 19.57 2.81
C GLY A 40 10.89 19.32 2.53
N GLY A 41 11.20 18.21 1.88
CA GLY A 41 12.58 17.76 1.62
C GLY A 41 13.00 16.53 2.42
N GLU A 42 12.20 16.11 3.40
CA GLU A 42 12.43 14.84 4.09
C GLU A 42 11.85 13.66 3.31
N ILE A 43 12.63 12.58 3.28
CA ILE A 43 12.19 11.28 2.79
C ILE A 43 11.88 10.43 4.02
N ASP A 44 10.66 9.89 4.07
CA ASP A 44 10.27 8.92 5.07
C ASP A 44 10.04 7.56 4.43
N VAL A 45 10.77 6.57 4.90
CA VAL A 45 10.74 5.21 4.35
C VAL A 45 10.10 4.32 5.38
N MET A 46 8.98 3.71 5.01
CA MET A 46 8.26 2.80 5.88
C MET A 46 8.13 1.42 5.25
N SER A 47 8.43 0.41 6.06
CA SER A 47 8.13 -0.97 5.73
C SER A 47 6.71 -1.32 6.13
N PHE A 48 6.05 -2.15 5.32
CA PHE A 48 4.76 -2.72 5.65
C PHE A 48 4.64 -4.15 5.14
N THR A 49 3.61 -4.84 5.62
CA THR A 49 3.24 -6.18 5.17
C THR A 49 1.81 -6.16 4.66
N TRP A 50 1.59 -6.82 3.53
CA TRP A 50 0.23 -7.08 3.05
C TRP A 50 -0.56 -7.92 4.05
N PRO A 51 -1.88 -7.69 4.19
CA PRO A 51 -2.76 -8.50 5.04
C PRO A 51 -2.63 -10.01 4.80
N ILE A 52 -2.45 -10.41 3.54
CA ILE A 52 -2.12 -11.77 3.13
C ILE A 52 -1.02 -11.76 2.05
N ALA A 53 -0.29 -12.86 1.90
CA ALA A 53 0.70 -12.97 0.84
C ALA A 53 0.03 -12.99 -0.54
N PHE A 54 0.64 -12.32 -1.52
CA PHE A 54 0.34 -12.53 -2.94
C PHE A 54 1.07 -13.82 -3.39
N PRO A 55 0.35 -14.89 -3.79
CA PRO A 55 0.97 -16.18 -4.13
C PRO A 55 2.02 -16.11 -5.25
N HIS A 56 1.80 -15.30 -6.27
CA HIS A 56 2.67 -15.18 -7.44
C HIS A 56 3.30 -13.81 -7.60
N GLY A 57 2.66 -12.75 -7.10
CA GLY A 57 3.25 -11.43 -7.01
C GLY A 57 2.26 -10.29 -7.13
N VAL A 58 2.80 -9.08 -7.06
CA VAL A 58 2.03 -7.84 -7.18
C VAL A 58 2.14 -7.32 -8.61
N LEU A 59 1.01 -7.02 -9.24
CA LEU A 59 0.94 -6.48 -10.60
C LEU A 59 1.00 -4.96 -10.63
N ALA A 60 0.25 -4.32 -9.74
CA ALA A 60 0.20 -2.86 -9.65
C ALA A 60 -0.05 -2.44 -8.20
N ILE A 61 0.49 -1.27 -7.85
CA ILE A 61 0.34 -0.65 -6.54
C ILE A 61 0.01 0.83 -6.75
N SER A 62 -0.94 1.32 -5.97
CA SER A 62 -1.29 2.72 -5.88
C SER A 62 -1.31 3.15 -4.42
N ASN A 63 -1.11 4.43 -4.15
CA ASN A 63 -1.16 4.98 -2.82
C ASN A 63 -1.70 6.42 -2.85
N SER A 64 -2.25 6.85 -1.72
CA SER A 64 -2.74 8.21 -1.52
C SER A 64 -2.44 8.66 -0.11
N ALA A 65 -1.88 9.86 0.05
CA ALA A 65 -1.79 10.50 1.35
C ALA A 65 -3.21 10.85 1.84
N ASN A 66 -3.49 10.55 3.11
CA ASN A 66 -4.76 10.85 3.78
C ASN A 66 -4.72 12.22 4.48
N THR A 67 -3.55 12.63 4.96
CA THR A 67 -3.30 13.96 5.54
C THR A 67 -2.85 14.93 4.45
N TYR A 68 -3.15 16.22 4.60
CA TYR A 68 -2.82 17.29 3.65
C TYR A 68 -1.30 17.38 3.42
N VAL A 69 -0.79 16.55 2.52
CA VAL A 69 0.60 16.55 2.08
C VAL A 69 0.56 16.38 0.57
N GLN A 70 1.18 17.31 -0.15
CA GLN A 70 1.58 17.09 -1.53
C GLN A 70 2.75 16.09 -1.52
N ALA A 71 2.48 14.82 -1.26
CA ALA A 71 3.52 13.82 -1.09
C ALA A 71 2.94 12.43 -1.29
N VAL A 72 3.25 11.83 -2.43
CA VAL A 72 4.01 10.58 -2.53
C VAL A 72 4.25 10.37 -4.01
N ARG A 73 5.51 10.35 -4.44
CA ARG A 73 5.88 9.87 -5.77
C ARG A 73 6.93 8.78 -5.57
N SER A 74 6.49 7.54 -5.74
CA SER A 74 7.29 6.35 -6.03
C SER A 74 7.17 5.23 -4.98
N ILE A 75 6.62 4.10 -5.42
CA ILE A 75 6.72 2.81 -4.74
C ILE A 75 7.86 2.05 -5.44
N GLU A 76 9.10 2.54 -5.26
CA GLU A 76 10.27 2.08 -6.00
C GLU A 76 10.71 0.64 -5.63
N GLY A 77 10.22 0.11 -4.49
CA GLY A 77 10.51 -1.25 -4.02
C GLY A 77 9.57 -2.35 -4.54
N ALA A 78 8.57 -2.01 -5.38
CA ALA A 78 7.50 -2.94 -5.77
C ALA A 78 7.98 -4.14 -6.62
N ASN A 79 9.00 -3.93 -7.46
CA ASN A 79 9.30 -4.84 -8.57
C ASN A 79 10.31 -5.97 -8.29
N ARG A 80 10.88 -6.10 -7.07
CA ARG A 80 11.84 -7.19 -6.77
C ARG A 80 11.68 -7.92 -5.43
N LEU A 81 10.84 -7.44 -4.50
CA LEU A 81 10.72 -8.02 -3.14
C LEU A 81 9.26 -8.05 -2.58
N GLY A 82 8.27 -8.20 -3.45
CA GLY A 82 6.88 -8.44 -3.01
C GLY A 82 6.16 -7.21 -2.43
N GLY A 83 6.53 -6.00 -2.84
CA GLY A 83 5.77 -4.77 -2.53
C GLY A 83 5.70 -4.42 -1.04
N LYS A 84 6.83 -4.43 -0.32
CA LYS A 84 6.88 -4.25 1.15
C LYS A 84 7.40 -2.90 1.64
N LEU A 85 7.70 -1.98 0.73
CA LEU A 85 8.33 -0.69 1.06
C LEU A 85 7.54 0.44 0.41
N LEU A 86 7.12 1.40 1.24
CA LEU A 86 6.58 2.68 0.81
C LEU A 86 7.67 3.74 1.04
N VAL A 87 8.04 4.45 -0.01
CA VAL A 87 8.88 5.66 0.09
C VAL A 87 7.96 6.86 -0.03
N MET A 88 7.82 7.61 1.06
CA MET A 88 7.06 8.86 1.09
C MET A 88 8.05 10.00 0.88
N ALA A 89 8.01 10.60 -0.30
CA ALA A 89 8.73 11.85 -0.58
C ALA A 89 7.81 13.03 -0.29
N HIS A 90 8.19 13.88 0.67
CA HIS A 90 7.36 15.00 1.13
C HIS A 90 7.72 16.30 0.41
N SER A 91 6.81 16.82 -0.42
CA SER A 91 6.96 18.14 -1.07
C SER A 91 5.86 19.10 -0.62
N GLY A 92 6.00 19.69 0.57
CA GLY A 92 5.04 20.66 1.12
C GLY A 92 5.47 21.22 2.48
N ASN A 93 4.63 22.08 3.08
CA ASN A 93 4.78 22.48 4.48
C ASN A 93 4.67 21.26 5.41
N ILE A 94 5.16 21.41 6.65
CA ILE A 94 5.22 20.34 7.66
C ILE A 94 3.90 19.57 7.75
N ALA A 95 3.97 18.24 7.60
CA ALA A 95 2.85 17.33 7.78
C ALA A 95 2.84 16.80 9.21
N HIS A 96 1.74 17.00 9.94
CA HIS A 96 1.54 16.43 11.28
C HIS A 96 0.86 15.06 11.18
N THR A 97 1.43 14.06 11.83
CA THR A 97 1.05 12.64 11.82
C THR A 97 0.71 12.12 10.41
N PRO A 98 1.67 12.11 9.48
CA PRO A 98 1.41 11.69 8.10
C PRO A 98 0.79 10.30 8.01
N VAL A 99 -0.32 10.18 7.29
CA VAL A 99 -1.01 8.91 7.04
C VAL A 99 -1.13 8.68 5.54
N THR A 100 -0.82 7.46 5.08
CA THR A 100 -0.93 7.05 3.68
C THR A 100 -1.72 5.76 3.55
N SER A 101 -2.70 5.75 2.65
CA SER A 101 -3.37 4.53 2.21
C SER A 101 -2.63 3.94 1.01
N ILE A 102 -2.41 2.63 1.01
CA ILE A 102 -1.79 1.87 -0.09
C ILE A 102 -2.78 0.79 -0.53
N MET A 103 -2.88 0.57 -1.83
CA MET A 103 -3.65 -0.50 -2.43
C MET A 103 -2.81 -1.23 -3.47
N ALA A 104 -2.96 -2.56 -3.56
CA ALA A 104 -2.32 -3.37 -4.58
C ALA A 104 -3.30 -4.38 -5.19
N ILE A 105 -3.02 -4.74 -6.44
CA ILE A 105 -3.62 -5.87 -7.14
C ILE A 105 -2.52 -6.84 -7.55
N GLY A 106 -2.80 -8.14 -7.44
CA GLY A 106 -1.86 -9.21 -7.75
C GLY A 106 -2.54 -10.56 -7.82
N TYR A 107 -1.77 -11.63 -8.02
CA TYR A 107 -2.23 -13.02 -7.99
C TYR A 107 -1.21 -13.92 -7.31
#